data_AF-A0A180FAH0-F1
#
_entry.id   AF-A0A180FAH0-F1
#
_cell.length_a   1.000
_cell.length_b   1.000
_cell.length_c   1.000
_cell.angle_alpha   90.00
_cell.angle_beta   90.00
_cell.angle_gamma   90.00
#
_symmetry.space_group_name_H-M   'P 1'
#
loop_
_entity.id
_entity.type
_entity.pdbx_description
1 polymer ?
#
loop_
_entity_poly.entity_id
_entity_poly.type
_entity_poly.pdbx_seq_one_letter_code
_entity_poly.pdbx_strand_id
1 'polypeptide(L)' 'MNTNFAKTFGGLVARILAKITALTMIQYLNLFVFNRNINNIQINIC' A
#
# COMPACT_ATOMS: atom_id res chain seq x y z
N MET A 1 -24.70 18.28 4.14
CA MET A 1 -24.32 17.60 2.89
C MET A 1 -23.28 16.53 3.24
N ASN A 2 -23.67 15.25 3.28
CA ASN A 2 -22.80 14.14 3.68
C ASN A 2 -22.05 13.61 2.45
N THR A 3 -20.93 14.24 2.10
CA THR A 3 -20.09 13.79 0.98
C THR A 3 -19.34 12.53 1.38
N ASN A 4 -19.74 11.41 0.79
CA ASN A 4 -19.09 10.12 0.98
C ASN A 4 -17.74 10.11 0.24
N PHE A 5 -16.65 10.36 0.95
CA PHE A 5 -15.29 10.37 0.36
C PHE A 5 -14.93 9.05 -0.33
N ALA A 6 -15.51 7.92 0.10
CA ALA A 6 -15.31 6.62 -0.54
C ALA A 6 -15.89 6.54 -1.97
N LYS A 7 -16.81 7.44 -2.34
CA LYS A 7 -17.48 7.47 -3.65
C LYS A 7 -16.92 8.56 -4.58
N THR A 8 -15.97 9.36 -4.09
CA THR A 8 -15.30 10.39 -4.89
C THR A 8 -14.00 9.85 -5.49
N PHE A 9 -13.57 10.45 -6.60
CA PHE A 9 -12.29 10.14 -7.24
C PHE A 9 -11.10 10.28 -6.26
N GLY A 10 -11.17 11.23 -5.32
CA GLY A 10 -10.17 11.39 -4.26
C GLY A 10 -10.06 10.17 -3.33
N GLY A 11 -11.17 9.53 -2.96
CA GLY A 11 -11.14 8.30 -2.16
C GLY A 11 -10.54 7.11 -2.90
N LEU A 12 -10.73 7.04 -4.22
CA LEU A 12 -10.08 6.03 -5.06
C LEU A 12 -8.56 6.25 -5.09
N VAL A 13 -8.11 7.48 -5.34
CA VAL A 13 -6.67 7.83 -5.33
C VAL A 13 -6.04 7.52 -3.97
N ALA A 14 -6.71 7.87 -2.86
CA ALA A 14 -6.23 7.56 -1.52
C ALA A 14 -6.10 6.05 -1.27
N ARG A 15 -7.04 5.23 -1.76
CA ARG A 15 -6.99 3.77 -1.62
C ARG A 15 -5.85 3.14 -2.43
N ILE A 16 -5.64 3.61 -3.66
CA ILE A 16 -4.53 3.15 -4.51
C ILE A 16 -3.20 3.56 -3.88
N LEU A 17 -3.07 4.81 -3.46
CA LEU A 17 -1.86 5.33 -2.82
C LEU A 17 -1.52 4.56 -1.55
N ALA A 18 -2.52 4.30 -0.68
CA ALA A 18 -2.33 3.51 0.53
C ALA A 18 -1.81 2.09 0.24
N LYS A 19 -2.34 1.41 -0.79
CA LYS A 19 -1.87 0.06 -1.18
C LYS A 19 -0.42 0.09 -1.70
N ILE A 20 -0.06 1.09 -2.52
CA ILE A 20 1.31 1.26 -3.03
C ILE A 20 2.27 1.55 -1.86
N THR A 21 1.92 2.51 -1.00
CA THR A 21 2.76 2.90 0.15
C THR A 21 3.00 1.71 1.08
N ALA A 22 1.95 0.93 1.40
CA ALA A 22 2.08 -0.28 2.22
C ALA A 22 3.04 -1.30 1.59
N LEU A 23 2.93 -1.56 0.29
CA LEU A 23 3.83 -2.47 -0.42
C LEU A 23 5.27 -1.95 -0.39
N THR A 24 5.49 -0.67 -0.69
CA THR A 24 6.83 -0.07 -0.66
C THR A 24 7.46 -0.11 0.73
N MET A 25 6.66 0.12 1.78
CA MET A 25 7.17 0.11 3.16
C MET A 25 7.55 -1.30 3.60
N ILE A 26 6.78 -2.32 3.23
CA ILE A 26 7.14 -3.71 3.54
C ILE A 26 8.40 -4.13 2.79
N GLN A 27 8.53 -3.77 1.51
CA GLN A 27 9.76 -4.04 0.75
C GLN A 27 10.98 -3.33 1.36
N TYR A 28 10.81 -2.07 1.76
CA TYR A 28 11.85 -1.31 2.44
C TYR A 28 12.28 -1.99 3.75
N LEU A 29 11.33 -2.33 4.62
CA LEU A 29 11.65 -2.99 5.89
C LEU A 29 12.36 -4.33 5.67
N ASN A 30 11.91 -5.12 4.68
CA ASN A 30 12.49 -6.44 4.42
C ASN A 30 13.96 -6.34 3.96
N LEU A 31 14.28 -5.37 3.09
CA LEU A 31 15.63 -5.15 2.60
C LEU A 31 16.53 -4.46 3.65
N PHE A 32 16.06 -3.36 4.25
CA PHE A 32 16.90 -2.48 5.06
C PHE A 32 16.97 -2.87 6.53
N VAL A 33 15.88 -3.37 7.12
CA VAL A 33 15.85 -3.77 8.54
C VAL A 33 16.21 -5.24 8.70
N PHE A 34 15.69 -6.09 7.80
CA PHE A 34 15.84 -7.53 7.95
C PHE A 34 16.87 -8.17 7.00
N ASN A 35 17.45 -7.41 6.07
CA ASN A 35 18.40 -7.90 5.06
C ASN A 35 17.93 -9.18 4.34
N ARG A 36 16.61 -9.31 4.14
CA ARG A 36 15.95 -10.43 3.47
C ARG A 36 15.65 -10.06 2.03
N ASN A 37 15.78 -11.02 1.13
CA ASN A 37 15.55 -10.80 -0.30
C ASN A 37 14.09 -10.40 -0.56
N ILE A 38 13.89 -9.41 -1.45
CA ILE A 38 12.58 -8.82 -1.76
C ILE A 38 11.63 -9.81 -2.46
N ASN A 39 12.17 -10.80 -3.19
CA ASN A 39 11.41 -11.66 -4.10
C ASN A 39 10.33 -12.56 -3.47
N ASN A 40 10.26 -12.70 -2.14
CA ASN A 40 9.29 -13.58 -1.47
C ASN A 40 8.04 -12.87 -0.94
N ILE A 41 7.91 -11.56 -1.19
CA ILE A 41 6.78 -10.78 -0.70
C ILE A 41 5.60 -10.95 -1.68
N GLN A 42 5.00 -12.15 -1.74
CA GLN A 42 3.65 -12.34 -2.31
C GLN A 42 2.64 -11.70 -1.35
N ILE A 43 2.54 -10.39 -1.33
CA ILE A 43 1.44 -9.73 -0.60
C ILE A 43 0.23 -9.80 -1.52
N ASN A 44 -0.69 -10.71 -1.19
CA ASN A 44 -2.06 -10.68 -1.68
C ASN A 44 -2.77 -9.44 -1.09
N ILE A 45 -2.57 -8.28 -1.71
CA ILE A 45 -3.24 -7.03 -1.32
C ILE A 45 -4.68 -7.06 -1.86
N CYS A 46 -5.54 -7.93 -1.32
CA CYS A 46 -6.99 -7.86 -1.56
C CYS A 46 -7.52 -6.47 -1.16
#